data_AF-A0A6H1ZTV2-F1
#
_entry.id   AF-A0A6H1ZTV2-F1
#
_cell.length_a   1.000
_cell.length_b   1.000
_cell.length_c   1.000
_cell.angle_alpha   90.00
_cell.angle_beta   90.00
_cell.angle_gamma   90.00
#
_symmetry.space_group_name_H-M   'P 1'
#
loop_
_entity.id
_entity.type
_entity.pdbx_description
1 polymer ?
#
loop_
_entity_poly.entity_id
_entity_poly.type
_entity_poly.pdbx_seq_one_letter_code
_entity_poly.pdbx_strand_id
1 'polypeptide(L)' 'MKFNNKFALVIAASIIPGLWIVNGTGLITLPGEIIGATIAAFTLIVQYYFRKKVGESSNGI' A
#
# COMPACT_ATOMS: atom_id res chain seq x y z
N MET A 1 -10.58 14.04 -4.86
CA MET A 1 -10.16 12.93 -3.95
C MET A 1 -9.80 13.52 -2.59
N LYS A 2 -10.46 13.11 -1.49
CA LYS A 2 -10.24 13.64 -0.13
C LYS A 2 -8.79 13.42 0.32
N PHE A 3 -8.15 14.46 0.85
CA PHE A 3 -6.75 14.46 1.35
C PHE A 3 -6.43 13.25 2.24
N ASN A 4 -7.39 12.83 3.06
CA ASN A 4 -7.29 11.68 3.96
C ASN A 4 -6.97 10.36 3.23
N ASN A 5 -7.49 10.14 2.02
CA ASN A 5 -7.25 8.91 1.28
C ASN A 5 -5.83 8.89 0.68
N LYS A 6 -5.30 10.05 0.26
CA LYS A 6 -3.90 10.20 -0.18
C LYS A 6 -2.95 10.00 0.99
N PHE A 7 -3.25 10.59 2.14
CA PHE A 7 -2.45 10.47 3.35
C PHE A 7 -2.39 9.02 3.84
N ALA A 8 -3.53 8.30 3.86
CA ALA A 8 -3.56 6.89 4.22
C ALA A 8 -2.72 6.01 3.28
N LEU A 9 -2.70 6.31 1.97
CA LEU A 9 -1.84 5.60 1.02
C LEU A 9 -0.36 5.85 1.31
N VAL A 10 0.03 7.11 1.53
CA VAL A 10 1.43 7.47 1.81
C VAL A 10 1.90 6.83 3.11
N ILE A 11 1.05 6.77 4.12
CA ILE A 11 1.33 6.03 5.36
C ILE A 11 1.48 4.53 5.08
N ALA A 12 0.55 3.91 4.35
CA ALA A 12 0.66 2.48 4.02
C ALA A 12 1.93 2.17 3.22
N ALA A 13 2.29 3.04 2.27
CA ALA A 13 3.48 2.94 1.44
C ALA A 13 4.79 3.27 2.17
N SER A 14 4.76 3.82 3.38
CA SER A 14 5.96 4.04 4.21
C SER A 14 6.09 3.00 5.32
N ILE A 15 4.98 2.59 5.95
CA ILE A 15 4.99 1.61 7.03
C ILE A 15 5.34 0.21 6.50
N ILE A 16 4.75 -0.22 5.39
CA ILE A 16 4.95 -1.59 4.89
C ILE A 16 6.40 -1.81 4.41
N PRO A 17 6.99 -0.91 3.60
CA PRO A 17 8.42 -1.00 3.28
C PRO A 17 9.33 -0.80 4.48
N GLY A 18 8.95 0.04 5.44
CA GLY A 18 9.67 0.17 6.72
C GLY A 18 9.78 -1.15 7.46
N LEU A 19 8.69 -1.93 7.50
CA LEU A 19 8.67 -3.26 8.10
C LEU A 19 9.61 -4.24 7.39
N TRP A 20 9.71 -4.15 6.05
CA TRP A 20 10.64 -4.97 5.27
C TRP A 20 12.09 -4.58 5.47
N ILE A 21 12.40 -3.29 5.63
CA ILE A 21 13.75 -2.82 5.96
C ILE A 21 14.16 -3.34 7.34
N VAL A 22 13.29 -3.22 8.34
CA VAL A 22 13.57 -3.75 9.70
C VAL A 22 13.78 -5.26 9.66
N ASN A 23 12.99 -5.99 8.88
CA ASN A 23 13.20 -7.42 8.66
C ASN A 23 14.53 -7.72 7.93
N GLY A 24 14.88 -6.93 6.91
CA GLY A 24 16.13 -7.07 6.16
C GLY A 24 17.39 -6.74 6.97
N THR A 25 17.27 -5.89 8.00
CA THR A 25 18.35 -5.60 8.96
C THR A 25 18.54 -6.68 10.03
N GLY A 26 17.66 -7.69 10.08
CA GLY A 26 17.74 -8.78 11.06
C GLY A 26 17.27 -8.40 12.47
N LEU A 27 16.74 -7.20 12.67
CA LEU A 27 16.15 -6.76 13.95
C LEU A 27 14.87 -7.52 14.31
N ILE A 28 14.13 -7.99 13.29
CA ILE A 28 12.96 -8.83 13.44
C ILE A 28 13.03 -9.91 12.37
N THR A 29 12.77 -11.16 12.72
CA THR A 29 12.65 -12.27 11.77
C THR A 29 11.18 -12.56 11.51
N LEU A 30 10.67 -12.12 10.36
CA LEU A 30 9.33 -12.50 9.90
C LEU A 30 9.39 -13.80 9.09
N PRO A 31 8.46 -14.74 9.33
CA PRO A 31 8.24 -15.87 8.44
C PRO A 31 7.97 -15.42 7.00
N GLY A 32 8.46 -16.20 6.04
CA GLY A 32 8.31 -15.91 4.62
C GLY A 32 6.85 -15.75 4.18
N GLU A 33 5.90 -16.44 4.83
CA GLU A 33 4.48 -16.30 4.53
C GLU A 33 3.96 -14.89 4.89
N ILE A 34 4.44 -14.30 5.99
CA ILE A 34 4.01 -12.96 6.41
C ILE A 34 4.57 -11.90 5.46
N ILE A 35 5.82 -12.08 5.00
CA ILE A 35 6.42 -11.20 4.00
C ILE A 35 5.62 -11.27 2.69
N GLY A 36 5.32 -12.47 2.21
CA GLY A 36 4.50 -12.66 1.01
C GLY A 36 3.10 -12.04 1.14
N ALA A 37 2.43 -12.27 2.27
CA ALA A 37 1.10 -11.72 2.54
C ALA A 37 1.10 -10.19 2.60
N THR A 38 2.11 -9.58 3.23
CA THR A 38 2.22 -8.11 3.31
C THR A 38 2.53 -7.47 1.96
N ILE A 39 3.34 -8.12 1.11
CA ILE A 39 3.58 -7.67 -0.28
C ILE A 39 2.28 -7.77 -1.09
N ALA A 40 1.58 -8.90 -1.03
CA ALA A 40 0.34 -9.09 -1.77
C ALA A 40 -0.73 -8.06 -1.35
N ALA A 41 -0.91 -7.86 -0.05
CA ALA A 41 -1.83 -6.88 0.50
C ALA A 41 -1.46 -5.45 0.08
N PHE A 42 -0.18 -5.07 0.16
CA PHE A 42 0.30 -3.76 -0.29
C PHE A 42 0.00 -3.53 -1.76
N THR A 43 0.30 -4.53 -2.60
CA THR A 43 0.07 -4.45 -4.03
C THR A 43 -1.43 -4.28 -4.33
N LEU A 44 -2.31 -5.02 -3.63
CA LEU A 44 -3.76 -4.87 -3.76
C LEU A 44 -4.27 -3.49 -3.31
N ILE A 45 -3.72 -2.92 -2.23
CA ILE A 45 -4.06 -1.57 -1.75
C ILE A 45 -3.67 -0.52 -2.79
N VAL A 46 -2.44 -0.60 -3.32
CA VAL A 46 -1.94 0.31 -4.35
C VAL A 46 -2.77 0.17 -5.62
N GLN A 47 -3.02 -1.06 -6.08
CA GLN A 47 -3.87 -1.33 -7.24
C GLN A 47 -5.28 -0.79 -7.03
N TYR A 48 -5.91 -1.02 -5.88
CA TYR A 48 -7.24 -0.52 -5.58
C TYR A 48 -7.28 1.02 -5.58
N TYR A 49 -6.24 1.65 -5.06
CA TYR A 49 -6.16 3.10 -4.99
C TYR A 49 -5.92 3.76 -6.34
N PHE A 50 -4.98 3.24 -7.14
CA PHE A 50 -4.66 3.74 -8.48
C PHE A 50 -5.58 3.19 -9.56
N ARG A 51 -6.42 2.19 -9.24
CA ARG A 51 -7.49 1.74 -10.13
C ARG A 51 -8.38 2.94 -10.39
N LYS A 52 -8.18 3.52 -11.57
CA LYS A 52 -9.02 4.55 -12.15
C LYS A 52 -10.46 4.05 -12.02
N LYS A 53 -11.29 4.73 -11.23
CA LYS A 53 -12.74 4.50 -11.29
C LYS A 53 -13.13 4.80 -12.73
N VAL A 54 -13.52 3.77 -13.47
CA VAL A 54 -14.02 3.88 -14.85
C VAL A 54 -15.28 4.78 -14.95
N GLY A 55 -15.78 5.33 -13.83
CA GLY A 55 -16.90 6.29 -13.79
C GLY A 55 -16.57 7.71 -13.32
N GLU A 56 -15.32 8.08 -13.01
CA GLU A 56 -14.99 9.45 -12.51
C GLU A 56 -14.31 10.34 -13.58
N SER A 57 -14.46 9.96 -14.85
CA SER A 57 -14.08 10.80 -16.02
C SER A 57 -15.29 11.19 -16.88
N SER A 58 -16.51 11.09 -16.34
CA SER A 58 -17.74 11.52 -17.00
C SER A 58 -18.68 12.20 -16.01
N ASN A 59 -18.20 13.28 -15.37
CA ASN A 59 -19.04 14.38 -14.89
C ASN A 59 -18.15 15.51 -14.39
N GLY A 60 -17.96 16.52 -15.23
CA GLY A 60 -17.33 17.77 -14.83
C GLY A 60 -16.67 18.55 -15.96
N ILE A 61 -17.48 18.94 -16.96
CA ILE A 61 -17.25 19.97 -17.99
C ILE A 61 -16.19 19.64 -19.04
#